data_AF-A0A448L4Z2-F1
#
_entry.id   AF-A0A448L4Z2-F1
#
_cell.length_a   1.000
_cell.length_b   1.000
_cell.length_c   1.000
_cell.angle_alpha   90.00
_cell.angle_beta   90.00
_cell.angle_gamma   90.00
#
_symmetry.space_group_name_H-M   'P 1'
#
loop_
_entity.id
_entity.type
_entity.pdbx_description
1 polymer ?
#
loop_
_entity_poly.entity_id
_entity_poly.type
_entity_poly.pdbx_seq_one_letter_code
_entity_poly.pdbx_strand_id
1 'polypeptide(L)'
;MKIHKLIFAGTLSLCIYEAVSAQTSTYRIMTDRPEQTIMHFGASDAWSMKYVGLWPKQQQEQIADWLFSTQNDANGQPRGIGLSVWRFNLGAGSEEQGDSSHINLPTRTECFLRPDGTYDWTKQQGQRNFLKLAKERGVPHFLAFMNSVPVYFTKNGWATNTGRGGTINLRDDAYNKVARFTANVMRGIEQHDSIHFDYLCPVNEPDGHWNWIGPKQEGSPATNAEVARLAKAISKEFKRQRLQTKIMVNESSNLLCLLRTHETDWQRGYQIRTFFSKDSTRTYLGDCYGIPNVIMAHSYWTNTPVKEMRRIREELRDTLRHYGLRYWQTELCIMNNDEEIGGGHYFDYSMRTALYVARVIHHDLVYGNAESWSWWRALGGDYRDGLIRVLSNDGWKSGKAIDSKLLWALGNYSRFIRPSARRYDMQVFDTQGSLIKDGDTEPYGLMLSAYKNQDGSWVVVAINYSEGTRTINLPLPERKPAWKQYRTSDVTGENLRPVGVTNGHITLEPQSITTFITP
;
A
#
# COMPACT_ATOMS: atom_id res chain seq x y z
N MET A 1 74.35 -25.85 -43.70
CA MET A 1 73.13 -26.17 -42.92
C MET A 1 72.27 -24.92 -42.86
N LYS A 2 71.00 -25.03 -43.25
CA LYS A 2 70.09 -23.92 -43.57
C LYS A 2 69.73 -23.10 -42.33
N ILE A 3 69.90 -21.78 -42.43
CA ILE A 3 69.35 -20.78 -41.50
C ILE A 3 67.89 -20.56 -41.89
N HIS A 4 66.95 -20.76 -40.97
CA HIS A 4 65.54 -20.38 -41.15
C HIS A 4 65.23 -19.23 -40.20
N LYS A 5 64.95 -18.06 -40.78
CA LYS A 5 64.34 -16.91 -40.12
C LYS A 5 62.88 -17.24 -39.86
N LEU A 6 62.45 -17.30 -38.60
CA LEU A 6 61.04 -17.17 -38.25
C LEU A 6 60.74 -15.68 -38.02
N ILE A 7 59.85 -15.14 -38.85
CA ILE A 7 59.24 -13.83 -38.69
C ILE A 7 57.96 -14.04 -37.86
N PHE A 8 57.92 -13.48 -36.65
CA PHE A 8 56.70 -13.42 -35.84
C PHE A 8 55.91 -12.18 -36.29
N ALA A 9 54.83 -12.39 -37.04
CA ALA A 9 53.86 -11.34 -37.37
C ALA A 9 52.82 -11.24 -36.24
N GLY A 10 53.00 -10.29 -35.33
CA GLY A 10 51.99 -9.95 -34.33
C GLY A 10 50.88 -9.11 -34.96
N THR A 11 49.67 -9.67 -35.07
CA THR A 11 48.47 -8.93 -35.44
C THR A 11 47.91 -8.25 -34.19
N LEU A 12 48.17 -6.95 -34.05
CA LEU A 12 47.51 -6.10 -33.06
C LEU A 12 46.08 -5.83 -33.55
N SER A 13 45.08 -6.51 -32.99
CA SER A 13 43.68 -6.11 -33.16
C SER A 13 43.42 -4.89 -32.26
N LEU A 14 43.37 -3.70 -32.86
CA LEU A 14 42.80 -2.52 -32.21
C LEU A 14 41.28 -2.74 -32.09
N CYS A 15 40.81 -3.14 -30.91
CA CYS A 15 39.42 -2.92 -30.53
C CYS A 15 39.23 -1.41 -30.30
N ILE A 16 38.74 -0.71 -31.32
CA ILE A 16 38.21 0.64 -31.17
C ILE A 16 36.90 0.48 -30.38
N TYR A 17 36.95 0.71 -29.07
CA TYR A 17 35.76 1.02 -28.31
C TYR A 17 35.30 2.41 -28.76
N GLU A 18 34.35 2.47 -29.68
CA GLU A 18 33.51 3.65 -29.78
C GLU A 18 32.72 3.72 -28.47
N ALA A 19 33.14 4.62 -27.59
CA ALA A 19 32.33 5.05 -26.47
C ALA A 19 31.07 5.70 -27.07
N VAL A 20 30.00 4.93 -27.19
CA VAL A 20 28.66 5.49 -27.39
C VAL A 20 28.45 6.46 -26.23
N SER A 21 28.51 7.75 -26.53
CA SER A 21 28.11 8.79 -25.58
C SER A 21 26.69 8.45 -25.16
N ALA A 22 26.51 8.06 -23.89
CA ALA A 22 25.20 7.78 -23.34
C ALA A 22 24.33 9.02 -23.52
N GLN A 23 23.35 8.98 -24.42
CA GLN A 23 22.39 10.05 -24.64
C GLN A 23 21.71 10.37 -23.31
N THR A 24 22.02 11.54 -22.75
CA THR A 24 21.50 11.96 -21.46
C THR A 24 20.14 12.64 -21.68
N SER A 25 19.05 11.94 -21.38
CA SER A 25 17.71 12.50 -21.47
C SER A 25 17.43 13.46 -20.31
N THR A 26 16.62 14.48 -20.57
CA THR A 26 16.24 15.50 -19.58
C THR A 26 14.84 15.24 -19.07
N TYR A 27 14.72 14.94 -17.77
CA TYR A 27 13.47 14.74 -17.06
C TYR A 27 13.07 16.06 -16.41
N ARG A 28 11.98 16.68 -16.90
CA ARG A 28 11.52 17.98 -16.44
C ARG A 28 10.21 17.83 -15.67
N ILE A 29 10.17 18.44 -14.48
CA ILE A 29 8.93 18.59 -13.70
C ILE A 29 8.11 19.73 -14.31
N MET A 30 6.85 19.46 -14.61
CA MET A 30 5.90 20.46 -15.11
C MET A 30 5.20 21.13 -13.93
N THR A 31 5.82 22.16 -13.36
CA THR A 31 5.36 22.81 -12.11
C THR A 31 4.01 23.53 -12.23
N ASP A 32 3.52 23.71 -13.46
CA ASP A 32 2.22 24.28 -13.82
C ASP A 32 1.12 23.20 -14.02
N ARG A 33 1.46 21.91 -13.93
CA ARG A 33 0.55 20.77 -14.14
C ARG A 33 0.42 19.92 -12.88
N PRO A 34 -0.30 20.43 -11.85
CA PRO A 34 -0.58 19.66 -10.65
C PRO A 34 -1.63 18.58 -10.94
N GLU A 35 -1.47 17.45 -10.27
CA GLU A 35 -2.32 16.27 -10.41
C GLU A 35 -3.03 15.98 -9.08
N GLN A 36 -3.12 14.73 -8.63
CA GLN A 36 -3.79 14.39 -7.40
C GLN A 36 -3.02 14.82 -6.14
N THR A 37 -3.74 14.97 -5.02
CA THR A 37 -3.13 15.11 -3.69
C THR A 37 -2.83 13.73 -3.12
N ILE A 38 -1.64 13.56 -2.56
CA ILE A 38 -1.25 12.37 -1.83
C ILE A 38 -1.69 12.50 -0.37
N MET A 39 -2.58 11.60 0.04
CA MET A 39 -3.15 11.53 1.38
C MET A 39 -2.22 10.79 2.33
N HIS A 40 -1.79 9.57 2.00
CA HIS A 40 -0.93 8.78 2.88
C HIS A 40 -0.39 7.49 2.24
N PHE A 41 0.65 6.95 2.88
CA PHE A 41 1.18 5.61 2.62
C PHE A 41 1.06 4.73 3.87
N GLY A 42 0.71 3.46 3.71
CA GLY A 42 0.38 2.59 4.84
C GLY A 42 0.76 1.12 4.70
N ALA A 43 0.49 0.40 5.79
CA ALA A 43 0.50 -1.06 5.89
C ALA A 43 -0.47 -1.49 7.01
N SER A 44 -0.74 -2.79 7.09
CA SER A 44 -1.70 -3.40 8.02
C SER A 44 -1.03 -4.15 9.17
N ASP A 45 -1.69 -4.11 10.32
CA ASP A 45 -1.34 -4.86 11.53
C ASP A 45 -1.86 -6.31 11.53
N ALA A 46 -2.62 -6.68 10.49
CA ALA A 46 -3.40 -7.91 10.44
C ALA A 46 -2.58 -9.15 10.83
N TRP A 47 -3.14 -9.90 11.78
CA TRP A 47 -2.70 -11.22 12.26
C TRP A 47 -1.37 -11.23 13.01
N SER A 48 -0.32 -10.62 12.47
CA SER A 48 1.01 -10.63 13.07
C SER A 48 1.11 -9.76 14.32
N MET A 49 0.44 -8.61 14.34
CA MET A 49 0.67 -7.61 15.38
C MET A 49 0.02 -7.95 16.73
N LYS A 50 -0.98 -8.86 16.75
CA LYS A 50 -1.53 -9.40 18.01
C LYS A 50 -0.46 -10.14 18.83
N TYR A 51 0.55 -10.70 18.16
CA TYR A 51 1.67 -11.39 18.79
C TYR A 51 2.86 -10.46 19.00
N VAL A 52 3.32 -9.79 17.94
CA VAL A 52 4.53 -8.96 17.98
C VAL A 52 4.37 -7.75 18.89
N GLY A 53 3.16 -7.19 19.00
CA GLY A 53 2.88 -6.14 19.97
C GLY A 53 2.93 -6.57 21.43
N LEU A 54 3.17 -7.85 21.72
CA LEU A 54 3.37 -8.40 23.07
C LEU A 54 4.82 -8.82 23.34
N TRP A 55 5.72 -8.66 22.36
CA TRP A 55 7.15 -8.97 22.50
C TRP A 55 7.84 -8.01 23.48
N PRO A 56 9.11 -8.24 23.89
CA PRO A 56 9.80 -7.28 24.73
C PRO A 56 9.90 -5.91 24.04
N LYS A 57 9.88 -4.86 24.85
CA LYS A 57 9.71 -3.46 24.40
C LYS A 57 10.72 -3.05 23.34
N GLN A 58 11.99 -3.46 23.48
CA GLN A 58 13.05 -3.11 22.53
C GLN A 58 12.76 -3.60 21.10
N GLN A 59 12.25 -4.82 20.96
CA GLN A 59 11.88 -5.39 19.66
C GLN A 59 10.67 -4.66 19.06
N GLN A 60 9.67 -4.31 19.89
CA GLN A 60 8.53 -3.51 19.43
C GLN A 60 8.98 -2.13 18.94
N GLU A 61 9.85 -1.45 19.71
CA GLU A 61 10.37 -0.12 19.36
C GLU A 61 11.20 -0.13 18.09
N GLN A 62 12.02 -1.17 17.86
CA GLN A 62 12.78 -1.32 16.61
C GLN A 62 11.85 -1.43 15.39
N ILE A 63 10.83 -2.27 15.47
CA ILE A 63 9.87 -2.46 14.37
C ILE A 63 9.06 -1.18 14.17
N ALA A 64 8.63 -0.53 15.25
CA ALA A 64 7.92 0.74 15.19
C ALA A 64 8.80 1.85 14.60
N ASP A 65 10.10 1.89 14.92
CA ASP A 65 11.05 2.83 14.32
C ASP A 65 11.13 2.62 12.80
N TRP A 66 11.32 1.39 12.36
CA TRP A 66 11.37 1.05 10.93
C TRP A 66 10.09 1.43 10.19
N LEU A 67 8.91 1.18 10.76
CA LEU A 67 7.63 1.47 10.11
C LEU A 67 7.27 2.96 10.14
N PHE A 68 7.47 3.63 11.27
CA PHE A 68 6.81 4.92 11.53
C PHE A 68 7.77 6.10 11.68
N SER A 69 9.05 5.87 12.00
CA SER A 69 9.97 6.98 12.27
C SER A 69 10.22 7.83 11.03
N THR A 70 10.09 9.15 11.21
CA THR A 70 10.53 10.16 10.24
C THR A 70 11.86 10.81 10.67
N GLN A 71 12.53 10.26 11.68
CA GLN A 71 13.82 10.76 12.14
C GLN A 71 14.95 10.15 11.31
N ASN A 72 16.09 10.85 11.31
CA ASN A 72 17.34 10.33 10.79
C ASN A 72 18.27 9.96 11.96
N ASP A 73 19.25 9.10 11.70
CA ASP A 73 20.38 8.90 12.60
C ASP A 73 21.42 10.04 12.47
N ALA A 74 22.54 9.92 13.19
CA ALA A 74 23.61 10.91 13.20
C ALA A 74 24.29 11.10 11.83
N ASN A 75 24.21 10.10 10.93
CA ASN A 75 24.78 10.14 9.60
C ASN A 75 23.74 10.58 8.53
N GLY A 76 22.54 10.98 8.96
CA GLY A 76 21.47 11.42 8.07
C GLY A 76 20.67 10.27 7.46
N GLN A 77 20.95 9.02 7.84
CA GLN A 77 20.23 7.83 7.37
C GLN A 77 18.84 7.78 8.03
N PRO A 78 17.73 7.70 7.26
CA PRO A 78 16.40 7.51 7.81
C PRO A 78 16.34 6.28 8.72
N ARG A 79 15.78 6.44 9.92
CA ARG A 79 15.56 5.34 10.87
C ARG A 79 14.41 4.43 10.46
N GLY A 80 13.49 4.96 9.65
CA GLY A 80 12.34 4.23 9.17
C GLY A 80 11.74 4.86 7.92
N ILE A 81 10.66 4.24 7.47
CA ILE A 81 9.97 4.60 6.23
C ILE A 81 8.90 5.66 6.46
N GLY A 82 8.53 5.97 7.71
CA GLY A 82 7.63 7.05 8.02
C GLY A 82 6.21 6.86 7.47
N LEU A 83 5.63 5.66 7.58
CA LEU A 83 4.23 5.43 7.20
C LEU A 83 3.33 6.51 7.80
N SER A 84 2.35 6.96 7.02
CA SER A 84 1.47 8.08 7.39
C SER A 84 0.01 7.67 7.58
N VAL A 85 -0.31 6.40 7.36
CA VAL A 85 -1.53 5.76 7.85
C VAL A 85 -1.20 4.39 8.42
N TRP A 86 -1.84 4.03 9.53
CA TRP A 86 -1.75 2.68 10.09
C TRP A 86 -3.12 1.99 10.06
N ARG A 87 -3.18 0.81 9.42
CA ARG A 87 -4.43 0.05 9.23
C ARG A 87 -4.55 -1.01 10.33
N PHE A 88 -5.54 -0.83 11.20
CA PHE A 88 -5.88 -1.69 12.33
C PHE A 88 -6.99 -2.67 11.94
N ASN A 89 -6.69 -3.97 11.99
CA ASN A 89 -7.67 -5.03 11.79
C ASN A 89 -8.55 -5.16 13.03
N LEU A 90 -9.77 -4.62 12.95
CA LEU A 90 -10.78 -4.70 13.99
C LEU A 90 -11.39 -6.11 13.99
N GLY A 91 -11.12 -6.86 15.05
CA GLY A 91 -11.41 -8.29 15.07
C GLY A 91 -12.88 -8.63 15.28
N ALA A 92 -13.28 -9.78 14.72
CA ALA A 92 -14.66 -10.28 14.74
C ALA A 92 -14.94 -11.30 15.86
N GLY A 93 -13.90 -11.82 16.50
CA GLY A 93 -14.02 -12.73 17.64
C GLY A 93 -13.88 -14.21 17.30
N SER A 94 -13.14 -14.54 16.24
CA SER A 94 -12.79 -15.93 15.91
C SER A 94 -11.79 -16.55 16.90
N GLU A 95 -11.03 -15.73 17.64
CA GLU A 95 -10.15 -16.21 18.70
C GLU A 95 -10.97 -16.83 19.84
N GLU A 96 -12.03 -16.15 20.28
CA GLU A 96 -12.95 -16.64 21.32
C GLU A 96 -13.69 -17.92 20.92
N GLN A 97 -13.82 -18.20 19.62
CA GLN A 97 -14.41 -19.44 19.10
C GLN A 97 -13.44 -20.62 19.09
N GLY A 98 -12.13 -20.38 19.23
CA GLY A 98 -11.11 -21.42 19.15
C GLY A 98 -11.22 -22.25 17.88
N ASP A 99 -11.12 -23.57 18.00
CA ASP A 99 -11.15 -24.49 16.84
C ASP A 99 -12.52 -24.58 16.16
N SER A 100 -13.59 -24.19 16.86
CA SER A 100 -14.92 -24.06 16.27
C SER A 100 -15.05 -22.88 15.31
N SER A 101 -14.06 -22.00 15.22
CA SER A 101 -14.05 -20.87 14.26
C SER A 101 -14.01 -21.30 12.79
N HIS A 102 -13.56 -22.53 12.50
CA HIS A 102 -13.12 -22.93 11.16
C HIS A 102 -12.08 -21.97 10.58
N ILE A 103 -11.21 -21.40 11.40
CA ILE A 103 -10.11 -20.53 10.99
C ILE A 103 -8.82 -21.00 11.64
N ASN A 104 -7.71 -20.97 10.90
CA ASN A 104 -6.39 -21.31 11.40
C ASN A 104 -5.96 -20.35 12.52
N LEU A 105 -5.35 -20.88 13.59
CA LEU A 105 -4.96 -20.11 14.78
C LEU A 105 -4.23 -18.77 14.47
N PRO A 106 -3.25 -18.70 13.53
CA PRO A 106 -2.50 -17.47 13.30
C PRO A 106 -3.34 -16.30 12.77
N THR A 107 -4.49 -16.56 12.13
CA THR A 107 -5.34 -15.55 11.48
C THR A 107 -6.63 -15.29 12.25
N ARG A 108 -6.80 -15.90 13.43
CA ARG A 108 -7.90 -15.61 14.35
C ARG A 108 -7.73 -14.24 15.00
N THR A 109 -8.84 -13.57 15.31
CA THR A 109 -8.86 -12.25 15.94
C THR A 109 -9.81 -12.22 17.13
N GLU A 110 -9.43 -11.46 18.15
CA GLU A 110 -10.29 -11.18 19.30
C GLU A 110 -11.37 -10.15 18.97
N CYS A 111 -12.45 -10.07 19.76
CA CYS A 111 -13.46 -9.03 19.62
C CYS A 111 -13.59 -8.19 20.89
N PHE A 112 -13.68 -6.87 20.75
CA PHE A 112 -14.01 -5.98 21.87
C PHE A 112 -15.42 -6.23 22.42
N LEU A 113 -16.37 -6.63 21.59
CA LEU A 113 -17.75 -6.90 21.99
C LEU A 113 -17.85 -8.30 22.59
N ARG A 114 -18.42 -8.41 23.79
CA ARG A 114 -18.75 -9.69 24.43
C ARG A 114 -20.16 -10.19 24.04
N PRO A 115 -20.45 -11.49 24.21
CA PRO A 115 -21.78 -12.06 23.90
C PRO A 115 -22.93 -11.38 24.66
N ASP A 116 -22.67 -10.88 25.88
CA ASP A 116 -23.65 -10.19 26.73
C ASP A 116 -23.90 -8.72 26.34
N GLY A 117 -23.19 -8.22 25.30
CA GLY A 117 -23.31 -6.85 24.82
C GLY A 117 -22.37 -5.85 25.51
N THR A 118 -21.59 -6.27 26.50
CA THR A 118 -20.56 -5.43 27.14
C THR A 118 -19.29 -5.37 26.29
N TYR A 119 -18.36 -4.45 26.64
CA TYR A 119 -17.09 -4.29 25.94
C TYR A 119 -15.91 -4.67 26.85
N ASP A 120 -14.92 -5.32 26.27
CA ASP A 120 -13.63 -5.61 26.88
C ASP A 120 -12.50 -4.81 26.24
N TRP A 121 -12.16 -3.68 26.84
CA TRP A 121 -11.11 -2.80 26.33
C TRP A 121 -9.69 -3.33 26.56
N THR A 122 -9.52 -4.51 27.19
CA THR A 122 -8.20 -5.16 27.30
C THR A 122 -7.86 -6.01 26.08
N LYS A 123 -8.84 -6.28 25.21
CA LYS A 123 -8.69 -7.07 23.98
C LYS A 123 -7.82 -6.41 22.93
N GLN A 124 -7.28 -7.23 22.01
CA GLN A 124 -6.38 -6.83 20.93
C GLN A 124 -5.15 -6.03 21.43
N GLN A 125 -4.63 -6.40 22.62
CA GLN A 125 -3.58 -5.63 23.31
C GLN A 125 -2.33 -5.41 22.46
N GLY A 126 -1.86 -6.42 21.72
CA GLY A 126 -0.67 -6.29 20.88
C GLY A 126 -0.86 -5.25 19.75
N GLN A 127 -2.01 -5.29 19.08
CA GLN A 127 -2.35 -4.31 18.04
C GLN A 127 -2.51 -2.89 18.64
N ARG A 128 -3.13 -2.76 19.82
CA ARG A 128 -3.25 -1.49 20.55
C ARG A 128 -1.91 -0.90 20.97
N ASN A 129 -0.93 -1.74 21.34
CA ASN A 129 0.43 -1.28 21.62
C ASN A 129 1.05 -0.64 20.36
N PHE A 130 0.86 -1.24 19.18
CA PHE A 130 1.37 -0.67 17.94
C PHE A 130 0.64 0.59 17.48
N LEU A 131 -0.67 0.74 17.77
CA LEU A 131 -1.35 2.02 17.58
C LEU A 131 -0.68 3.15 18.38
N LYS A 132 -0.32 2.88 19.64
CA LYS A 132 0.38 3.85 20.49
C LYS A 132 1.78 4.15 19.99
N LEU A 133 2.56 3.12 19.65
CA LEU A 133 3.91 3.29 19.09
C LEU A 133 3.93 4.08 17.77
N ALA A 134 2.91 3.87 16.93
CA ALA A 134 2.69 4.64 15.71
C ALA A 134 2.38 6.12 16.04
N LYS A 135 1.45 6.37 16.98
CA LYS A 135 1.11 7.74 17.41
C LYS A 135 2.33 8.47 18.01
N GLU A 136 3.09 7.80 18.87
CA GLU A 136 4.33 8.34 19.47
C GLU A 136 5.36 8.78 18.42
N ARG A 137 5.38 8.10 17.26
CA ARG A 137 6.28 8.41 16.13
C ARG A 137 5.66 9.40 15.13
N GLY A 138 4.49 9.93 15.43
CA GLY A 138 3.84 10.97 14.65
C GLY A 138 3.09 10.47 13.42
N VAL A 139 2.60 9.23 13.41
CA VAL A 139 1.66 8.77 12.39
C VAL A 139 0.38 9.63 12.48
N PRO A 140 0.03 10.37 11.41
CA PRO A 140 -1.06 11.35 11.47
C PRO A 140 -2.45 10.75 11.26
N HIS A 141 -2.55 9.55 10.66
CA HIS A 141 -3.83 8.93 10.36
C HIS A 141 -3.94 7.48 10.83
N PHE A 142 -5.12 7.12 11.33
CA PHE A 142 -5.45 5.74 11.70
C PHE A 142 -6.72 5.28 10.97
N LEU A 143 -6.66 4.05 10.48
CA LEU A 143 -7.78 3.40 9.79
C LEU A 143 -8.12 2.10 10.50
N ALA A 144 -9.39 1.89 10.84
CA ALA A 144 -9.88 0.58 11.26
C ALA A 144 -10.56 -0.12 10.07
N PHE A 145 -10.34 -1.42 9.91
CA PHE A 145 -11.05 -2.22 8.90
C PHE A 145 -11.54 -3.53 9.48
N MET A 146 -12.63 -4.08 8.92
CA MET A 146 -13.21 -5.35 9.33
C MET A 146 -13.16 -6.36 8.17
N ASN A 147 -12.57 -7.53 8.41
CA ASN A 147 -12.74 -8.68 7.52
C ASN A 147 -14.11 -9.33 7.70
N SER A 148 -14.63 -9.32 8.93
CA SER A 148 -15.95 -9.84 9.28
C SER A 148 -16.59 -9.00 10.37
N VAL A 149 -17.91 -9.08 10.49
CA VAL A 149 -18.64 -8.48 11.61
C VAL A 149 -18.50 -9.38 12.84
N PRO A 150 -18.73 -8.87 14.08
CA PRO A 150 -18.70 -9.70 15.27
C PRO A 150 -19.50 -10.99 15.10
N VAL A 151 -18.94 -12.14 15.51
CA VAL A 151 -19.52 -13.48 15.29
C VAL A 151 -20.97 -13.60 15.79
N TYR A 152 -21.33 -12.85 16.84
CA TYR A 152 -22.68 -12.81 17.39
C TYR A 152 -23.71 -12.14 16.47
N PHE A 153 -23.29 -11.51 15.37
CA PHE A 153 -24.14 -10.85 14.38
C PHE A 153 -24.19 -11.58 13.04
N THR A 154 -23.36 -12.60 12.84
CA THR A 154 -23.28 -13.33 11.57
C THR A 154 -24.45 -14.30 11.40
N LYS A 155 -24.70 -14.75 10.16
CA LYS A 155 -25.82 -15.67 9.85
C LYS A 155 -25.49 -17.11 10.23
N ASN A 156 -24.23 -17.52 10.07
CA ASN A 156 -23.76 -18.86 10.40
C ASN A 156 -23.12 -18.96 11.80
N GLY A 157 -22.99 -17.84 12.52
CA GLY A 157 -22.34 -17.80 13.84
C GLY A 157 -20.82 -17.83 13.79
N TRP A 158 -20.18 -17.77 12.62
CA TRP A 158 -18.71 -17.75 12.46
C TRP A 158 -18.22 -16.48 11.79
N ALA A 159 -16.95 -16.14 11.98
CA ALA A 159 -16.32 -15.00 11.34
C ALA A 159 -15.93 -15.26 9.86
N THR A 160 -15.93 -16.54 9.46
CA THR A 160 -15.80 -16.98 8.05
C THR A 160 -17.19 -17.21 7.45
N ASN A 161 -17.29 -17.14 6.12
CA ASN A 161 -18.52 -17.39 5.38
C ASN A 161 -18.74 -18.89 5.05
N THR A 162 -18.08 -19.80 5.76
CA THR A 162 -18.23 -21.26 5.60
C THR A 162 -19.70 -21.69 5.59
N GLY A 163 -20.04 -22.55 4.63
CA GLY A 163 -21.40 -23.09 4.45
C GLY A 163 -22.39 -22.13 3.78
N ARG A 164 -21.93 -21.00 3.22
CA ARG A 164 -22.79 -19.98 2.58
C ARG A 164 -22.29 -19.59 1.18
N GLY A 165 -23.16 -18.92 0.42
CA GLY A 165 -22.86 -18.36 -0.91
C GLY A 165 -22.33 -16.91 -0.88
N GLY A 166 -22.39 -16.23 -2.03
CA GLY A 166 -21.82 -14.89 -2.26
C GLY A 166 -22.56 -13.69 -1.66
N THR A 167 -23.31 -13.88 -0.56
CA THR A 167 -24.05 -12.81 0.14
C THR A 167 -23.45 -12.53 1.51
N ILE A 168 -23.71 -11.34 2.06
CA ILE A 168 -23.14 -10.94 3.34
C ILE A 168 -23.49 -11.90 4.49
N ASN A 169 -22.48 -12.25 5.29
CA ASN A 169 -22.61 -13.03 6.50
C ASN A 169 -23.01 -12.14 7.69
N LEU A 170 -24.16 -11.47 7.56
CA LEU A 170 -24.71 -10.57 8.56
C LEU A 170 -26.22 -10.75 8.62
N ARG A 171 -26.78 -11.04 9.79
CA ARG A 171 -28.24 -11.20 9.93
C ARG A 171 -28.98 -9.91 9.59
N ASP A 172 -30.18 -10.07 9.04
CA ASP A 172 -31.00 -8.93 8.61
C ASP A 172 -31.39 -7.98 9.75
N ASP A 173 -31.49 -8.50 10.97
CA ASP A 173 -31.79 -7.73 12.19
C ASP A 173 -30.56 -7.05 12.82
N ALA A 174 -29.35 -7.30 12.29
CA ALA A 174 -28.10 -6.96 12.96
C ALA A 174 -27.32 -5.77 12.35
N TYR A 175 -27.75 -5.22 11.21
CA TYR A 175 -27.10 -4.06 10.58
C TYR A 175 -26.92 -2.86 11.54
N ASN A 176 -27.98 -2.51 12.28
CA ASN A 176 -27.90 -1.43 13.27
C ASN A 176 -27.06 -1.81 14.50
N LYS A 177 -26.91 -3.11 14.80
CA LYS A 177 -26.05 -3.60 15.88
C LYS A 177 -24.58 -3.44 15.50
N VAL A 178 -24.21 -3.78 14.26
CA VAL A 178 -22.87 -3.53 13.71
C VAL A 178 -22.55 -2.04 13.65
N ALA A 179 -23.51 -1.20 13.24
CA ALA A 179 -23.35 0.25 13.26
C ALA A 179 -23.04 0.79 14.67
N ARG A 180 -23.76 0.34 15.69
CA ARG A 180 -23.48 0.70 17.09
C ARG A 180 -22.12 0.17 17.55
N PHE A 181 -21.78 -1.07 17.18
CA PHE A 181 -20.50 -1.69 17.51
C PHE A 181 -19.34 -0.86 16.99
N THR A 182 -19.31 -0.57 15.70
CA THR A 182 -18.24 0.24 15.09
C THR A 182 -18.15 1.61 15.74
N ALA A 183 -19.28 2.31 15.94
CA ALA A 183 -19.30 3.62 16.60
C ALA A 183 -18.77 3.56 18.05
N ASN A 184 -19.10 2.50 18.80
CA ASN A 184 -18.63 2.31 20.17
C ASN A 184 -17.14 2.01 20.21
N VAL A 185 -16.62 1.18 19.30
CA VAL A 185 -15.18 0.88 19.25
C VAL A 185 -14.38 2.13 18.88
N MET A 186 -14.82 2.93 17.90
CA MET A 186 -14.11 4.17 17.53
C MET A 186 -13.97 5.10 18.75
N ARG A 187 -15.05 5.31 19.53
CA ARG A 187 -14.96 6.12 20.76
C ARG A 187 -14.18 5.43 21.87
N GLY A 188 -14.37 4.13 22.05
CA GLY A 188 -13.77 3.41 23.16
C GLY A 188 -12.24 3.38 23.04
N ILE A 189 -11.72 3.06 21.86
CA ILE A 189 -10.27 3.12 21.61
C ILE A 189 -9.75 4.55 21.74
N GLU A 190 -10.49 5.55 21.27
CA GLU A 190 -10.11 6.96 21.49
C GLU A 190 -10.05 7.32 22.98
N GLN A 191 -11.03 6.90 23.77
CA GLN A 191 -11.08 7.15 25.22
C GLN A 191 -10.00 6.40 26.01
N HIS A 192 -9.71 5.15 25.65
CA HIS A 192 -8.82 4.28 26.41
C HIS A 192 -7.36 4.35 25.96
N ASP A 193 -7.11 4.69 24.70
CA ASP A 193 -5.76 4.69 24.11
C ASP A 193 -5.36 6.03 23.51
N SER A 194 -6.26 7.02 23.51
CA SER A 194 -6.05 8.31 22.84
C SER A 194 -5.79 8.16 21.34
N ILE A 195 -6.34 7.13 20.71
CA ILE A 195 -6.20 6.89 19.26
C ILE A 195 -7.51 7.26 18.58
N HIS A 196 -7.50 8.34 17.80
CA HIS A 196 -8.60 8.71 16.93
C HIS A 196 -8.47 7.98 15.60
N PHE A 197 -9.50 7.25 15.20
CA PHE A 197 -9.58 6.69 13.84
C PHE A 197 -10.21 7.70 12.89
N ASP A 198 -9.43 8.17 11.93
CA ASP A 198 -9.90 9.03 10.84
C ASP A 198 -10.83 8.26 9.89
N TYR A 199 -10.59 6.95 9.74
CA TYR A 199 -11.24 6.12 8.72
C TYR A 199 -11.74 4.77 9.29
N LEU A 200 -12.88 4.31 8.79
CA LEU A 200 -13.43 2.98 9.00
C LEU A 200 -13.78 2.34 7.65
N CYS A 201 -13.24 1.14 7.37
CA CYS A 201 -13.64 0.28 6.26
C CYS A 201 -14.56 -0.84 6.77
N PRO A 202 -15.87 -0.81 6.47
CA PRO A 202 -16.82 -1.77 7.01
C PRO A 202 -16.73 -3.18 6.44
N VAL A 203 -16.12 -3.32 5.26
CA VAL A 203 -16.00 -4.57 4.52
C VAL A 203 -14.61 -4.66 3.93
N ASN A 204 -14.13 -5.89 3.73
CA ASN A 204 -12.90 -6.20 3.02
C ASN A 204 -13.24 -7.15 1.87
N GLU A 205 -12.86 -6.79 0.64
CA GLU A 205 -12.97 -7.62 -0.55
C GLU A 205 -14.34 -8.33 -0.72
N PRO A 206 -15.46 -7.58 -0.65
CA PRO A 206 -16.80 -8.16 -0.71
C PRO A 206 -17.09 -8.85 -2.06
N ASP A 207 -16.38 -8.45 -3.12
CA ASP A 207 -16.44 -9.05 -4.46
C ASP A 207 -15.62 -10.34 -4.65
N GLY A 208 -14.84 -10.78 -3.64
CA GLY A 208 -14.03 -11.99 -3.74
C GLY A 208 -14.82 -13.23 -4.14
N HIS A 209 -14.45 -13.85 -5.27
CA HIS A 209 -15.15 -15.02 -5.84
C HIS A 209 -14.95 -16.30 -5.02
N TRP A 210 -13.90 -16.37 -4.19
CA TRP A 210 -13.65 -17.46 -3.24
C TRP A 210 -14.62 -17.46 -2.04
N ASN A 211 -15.49 -16.45 -1.93
CA ASN A 211 -16.57 -16.34 -0.95
C ASN A 211 -16.14 -16.55 0.51
N TRP A 212 -14.85 -16.37 0.84
CA TRP A 212 -14.35 -16.36 2.22
C TRP A 212 -14.67 -17.62 3.05
N ILE A 213 -14.71 -18.77 2.40
CA ILE A 213 -14.91 -20.07 3.04
C ILE A 213 -13.62 -20.44 3.79
N GLY A 214 -13.75 -21.02 4.99
CA GLY A 214 -12.62 -21.47 5.80
C GLY A 214 -11.74 -22.53 5.10
N PRO A 215 -10.56 -22.86 5.66
CA PRO A 215 -10.13 -22.52 7.02
C PRO A 215 -9.17 -21.32 7.13
N LYS A 216 -9.02 -20.52 6.08
CA LYS A 216 -7.86 -19.61 5.98
C LYS A 216 -7.95 -18.38 6.89
N GLN A 217 -9.08 -17.67 6.89
CA GLN A 217 -9.21 -16.37 7.53
C GLN A 217 -10.67 -15.97 7.76
N GLU A 218 -10.86 -14.92 8.56
CA GLU A 218 -12.14 -14.19 8.63
C GLU A 218 -12.47 -13.56 7.28
N GLY A 219 -13.76 -13.40 6.99
CA GLY A 219 -14.18 -12.79 5.73
C GLY A 219 -15.66 -12.98 5.42
N SER A 220 -16.20 -12.09 4.60
CA SER A 220 -17.54 -12.21 4.06
C SER A 220 -17.61 -11.63 2.65
N PRO A 221 -18.15 -12.37 1.66
CA PRO A 221 -18.57 -11.72 0.42
C PRO A 221 -19.76 -10.80 0.74
N ALA A 222 -20.05 -9.83 -0.11
CA ALA A 222 -21.28 -9.05 0.00
C ALA A 222 -21.69 -8.52 -1.36
N THR A 223 -23.00 -8.49 -1.62
CA THR A 223 -23.53 -7.77 -2.77
C THR A 223 -23.41 -6.25 -2.53
N ASN A 224 -23.36 -5.46 -3.60
CA ASN A 224 -23.34 -4.01 -3.51
C ASN A 224 -24.57 -3.47 -2.74
N ALA A 225 -25.73 -4.12 -2.85
CA ALA A 225 -26.91 -3.74 -2.08
C ALA A 225 -26.71 -3.93 -0.56
N GLU A 226 -26.02 -5.00 -0.16
CA GLU A 226 -25.69 -5.29 1.24
C GLU A 226 -24.61 -4.35 1.77
N VAL A 227 -23.56 -4.08 0.99
CA VAL A 227 -22.53 -3.08 1.31
C VAL A 227 -23.18 -1.72 1.55
N ALA A 228 -24.03 -1.26 0.63
CA ALA A 228 -24.69 0.03 0.75
C ALA A 228 -25.63 0.08 1.96
N ARG A 229 -26.34 -1.01 2.27
CA ARG A 229 -27.20 -1.10 3.46
C ARG A 229 -26.39 -0.98 4.75
N LEU A 230 -25.22 -1.64 4.82
CA LEU A 230 -24.31 -1.55 5.98
C LEU A 230 -23.71 -0.15 6.11
N ALA A 231 -23.18 0.42 5.03
CA ALA A 231 -22.61 1.76 5.02
C ALA A 231 -23.64 2.82 5.45
N LYS A 232 -24.89 2.74 4.97
CA LYS A 232 -25.99 3.63 5.38
C LYS A 232 -26.34 3.48 6.87
N ALA A 233 -26.35 2.26 7.40
CA ALA A 233 -26.60 2.02 8.82
C ALA A 233 -25.49 2.64 9.71
N ILE A 234 -24.22 2.44 9.33
CA ILE A 234 -23.06 3.04 10.02
C ILE A 234 -23.12 4.57 9.92
N SER A 235 -23.41 5.12 8.73
CA SER A 235 -23.54 6.56 8.51
C SER A 235 -24.58 7.21 9.42
N LYS A 236 -25.77 6.61 9.53
CA LYS A 236 -26.84 7.09 10.42
C LYS A 236 -26.38 7.08 11.89
N GLU A 237 -25.67 6.04 12.30
CA GLU A 237 -25.18 5.92 13.66
C GLU A 237 -24.05 6.90 13.96
N PHE A 238 -23.10 7.07 13.03
CA PHE A 238 -22.02 8.04 13.14
C PHE A 238 -22.55 9.47 13.22
N LYS A 239 -23.60 9.79 12.44
CA LYS A 239 -24.31 11.06 12.54
C LYS A 239 -24.97 11.24 13.90
N ARG A 240 -25.68 10.22 14.39
CA ARG A 240 -26.35 10.23 15.71
C ARG A 240 -25.36 10.51 16.84
N GLN A 241 -24.16 9.93 16.75
CA GLN A 241 -23.12 10.03 17.75
C GLN A 241 -22.08 11.14 17.46
N ARG A 242 -22.29 11.92 16.38
CA ARG A 242 -21.42 13.03 15.93
C ARG A 242 -19.95 12.64 15.73
N LEU A 243 -19.71 11.40 15.29
CA LEU A 243 -18.37 10.92 14.97
C LEU A 243 -17.80 11.63 13.74
N GLN A 244 -16.49 11.94 13.79
CA GLN A 244 -15.77 12.57 12.68
C GLN A 244 -15.13 11.56 11.72
N THR A 245 -14.94 10.32 12.18
CA THR A 245 -14.46 9.18 11.40
C THR A 245 -15.23 9.04 10.10
N LYS A 246 -14.50 8.95 8.98
CA LYS A 246 -15.06 8.73 7.65
C LYS A 246 -15.27 7.25 7.40
N ILE A 247 -16.36 6.93 6.74
CA ILE A 247 -16.74 5.58 6.36
C ILE A 247 -16.29 5.39 4.92
N MET A 248 -15.33 4.51 4.72
CA MET A 248 -14.73 4.29 3.43
C MET A 248 -15.29 3.02 2.77
N VAL A 249 -15.46 3.07 1.46
CA VAL A 249 -15.94 1.95 0.64
C VAL A 249 -15.03 1.82 -0.59
N ASN A 250 -14.71 0.66 -1.13
CA ASN A 250 -15.28 -0.65 -0.81
C ASN A 250 -14.24 -1.71 -0.41
N GLU A 251 -12.94 -1.39 -0.46
CA GLU A 251 -11.86 -2.39 -0.34
C GLU A 251 -12.04 -3.52 -1.37
N SER A 252 -12.38 -3.16 -2.62
CA SER A 252 -12.62 -4.16 -3.67
C SER A 252 -11.37 -5.00 -3.95
N SER A 253 -11.50 -6.32 -4.12
CA SER A 253 -10.34 -7.20 -4.30
C SER A 253 -9.59 -6.98 -5.62
N ASN A 254 -10.28 -6.47 -6.63
CA ASN A 254 -9.76 -6.34 -7.98
C ASN A 254 -10.35 -5.09 -8.64
N LEU A 255 -9.49 -4.27 -9.26
CA LEU A 255 -9.90 -3.02 -9.90
C LEU A 255 -10.99 -3.20 -10.97
N LEU A 256 -11.06 -4.37 -11.63
CA LEU A 256 -12.09 -4.65 -12.63
C LEU A 256 -13.50 -4.72 -12.02
N CYS A 257 -13.65 -5.15 -10.77
CA CYS A 257 -14.94 -5.18 -10.07
C CYS A 257 -15.52 -3.76 -9.89
N LEU A 258 -14.66 -2.73 -9.84
CA LEU A 258 -15.10 -1.33 -9.81
C LEU A 258 -15.77 -0.91 -11.11
N LEU A 259 -15.27 -1.42 -12.24
CA LEU A 259 -15.60 -0.97 -13.58
C LEU A 259 -16.67 -1.84 -14.27
N ARG A 260 -16.68 -3.13 -13.97
CA ARG A 260 -17.49 -4.13 -14.68
C ARG A 260 -17.79 -5.37 -13.84
N THR A 261 -18.50 -6.32 -14.42
CA THR A 261 -18.61 -7.68 -13.91
C THR A 261 -17.28 -8.42 -14.12
N HIS A 262 -16.74 -9.00 -13.04
CA HIS A 262 -15.48 -9.76 -13.07
C HIS A 262 -15.52 -10.86 -12.01
N GLU A 263 -15.22 -12.11 -12.39
CA GLU A 263 -15.25 -13.37 -11.59
C GLU A 263 -16.58 -13.71 -10.87
N THR A 264 -17.46 -12.75 -10.71
CA THR A 264 -18.75 -12.83 -10.02
C THR A 264 -19.83 -12.15 -10.88
N ASP A 265 -21.08 -12.09 -10.43
CA ASP A 265 -22.17 -11.48 -11.19
C ASP A 265 -22.27 -9.94 -11.00
N TRP A 266 -23.28 -9.34 -11.63
CA TRP A 266 -23.54 -7.89 -11.55
C TRP A 266 -23.80 -7.38 -10.13
N GLN A 267 -24.17 -8.24 -9.18
CA GLN A 267 -24.44 -7.82 -7.80
C GLN A 267 -23.15 -7.45 -7.05
N ARG A 268 -21.97 -7.83 -7.56
CA ARG A 268 -20.65 -7.54 -6.98
C ARG A 268 -19.69 -6.81 -7.93
N GLY A 269 -20.11 -6.56 -9.17
CA GLY A 269 -19.41 -5.72 -10.15
C GLY A 269 -19.95 -4.28 -10.22
N TYR A 270 -19.42 -3.48 -11.15
CA TYR A 270 -19.85 -2.09 -11.42
C TYR A 270 -19.93 -1.20 -10.16
N GLN A 271 -18.99 -1.33 -9.23
CA GLN A 271 -19.12 -0.72 -7.89
C GLN A 271 -19.09 0.82 -7.92
N ILE A 272 -18.30 1.44 -8.81
CA ILE A 272 -18.28 2.92 -8.95
C ILE A 272 -19.68 3.43 -9.30
N ARG A 273 -20.27 2.89 -10.36
CA ARG A 273 -21.63 3.25 -10.80
C ARG A 273 -22.64 2.96 -9.70
N THR A 274 -22.55 1.81 -9.05
CA THR A 274 -23.55 1.35 -8.07
C THR A 274 -23.58 2.24 -6.82
N PHE A 275 -22.42 2.70 -6.34
CA PHE A 275 -22.35 3.50 -5.11
C PHE A 275 -22.41 5.02 -5.35
N PHE A 276 -22.00 5.49 -6.53
CA PHE A 276 -21.81 6.92 -6.78
C PHE A 276 -22.53 7.46 -8.02
N SER A 277 -23.40 6.67 -8.68
CA SER A 277 -24.42 7.21 -9.58
C SER A 277 -25.71 7.56 -8.83
N LYS A 278 -26.23 8.77 -9.03
CA LYS A 278 -27.51 9.20 -8.43
C LYS A 278 -28.70 8.36 -8.91
N ASP A 279 -28.60 7.75 -10.10
CA ASP A 279 -29.63 6.86 -10.63
C ASP A 279 -29.74 5.55 -9.83
N SER A 280 -28.67 5.15 -9.14
CA SER A 280 -28.63 3.96 -8.28
C SER A 280 -29.25 4.24 -6.91
N THR A 281 -30.49 4.74 -6.88
CA THR A 281 -31.17 5.27 -5.67
C THR A 281 -31.10 4.36 -4.44
N ARG A 282 -31.22 3.04 -4.62
CA ARG A 282 -31.14 2.06 -3.52
C ARG A 282 -29.75 1.97 -2.91
N THR A 283 -28.70 2.13 -3.71
CA THR A 283 -27.30 1.89 -3.31
C THR A 283 -26.44 3.14 -3.28
N TYR A 284 -26.94 4.30 -3.74
CA TYR A 284 -26.22 5.56 -3.74
C TYR A 284 -25.79 5.96 -2.33
N LEU A 285 -24.51 6.30 -2.19
CA LEU A 285 -23.86 6.64 -0.93
C LEU A 285 -23.39 8.10 -0.84
N GLY A 286 -23.37 8.85 -1.94
CA GLY A 286 -22.77 10.18 -2.01
C GLY A 286 -23.36 11.24 -1.07
N ASP A 287 -24.61 11.07 -0.62
CA ASP A 287 -25.29 11.99 0.31
C ASP A 287 -25.26 11.50 1.78
N CYS A 288 -24.56 10.39 2.07
CA CYS A 288 -24.51 9.82 3.41
C CYS A 288 -23.50 10.58 4.29
N TYR A 289 -23.87 10.84 5.56
CA TYR A 289 -22.97 11.44 6.53
C TYR A 289 -21.71 10.60 6.71
N GLY A 290 -20.56 11.25 6.61
CA GLY A 290 -19.26 10.61 6.84
C GLY A 290 -18.75 9.74 5.69
N ILE A 291 -19.48 9.57 4.58
CA ILE A 291 -18.98 8.87 3.38
C ILE A 291 -18.39 9.91 2.42
N PRO A 292 -17.07 9.92 2.17
CA PRO A 292 -16.48 10.82 1.19
C PRO A 292 -16.65 10.29 -0.24
N ASN A 293 -16.46 11.17 -1.23
CA ASN A 293 -16.35 10.80 -2.65
C ASN A 293 -14.97 10.17 -2.96
N VAL A 294 -14.68 9.06 -2.29
CA VAL A 294 -13.46 8.26 -2.43
C VAL A 294 -13.88 6.81 -2.54
N ILE A 295 -13.32 6.08 -3.51
CA ILE A 295 -13.45 4.63 -3.59
C ILE A 295 -12.11 3.94 -3.29
N MET A 296 -12.17 2.83 -2.55
CA MET A 296 -11.02 2.01 -2.18
C MET A 296 -11.04 0.69 -2.93
N ALA A 297 -9.87 0.25 -3.40
CA ALA A 297 -9.67 -1.07 -3.96
C ALA A 297 -8.22 -1.53 -3.88
N HIS A 298 -8.05 -2.83 -3.98
CA HIS A 298 -6.80 -3.55 -3.96
C HIS A 298 -6.29 -3.72 -5.40
N SER A 299 -4.97 -3.84 -5.54
CA SER A 299 -4.32 -3.96 -6.85
C SER A 299 -4.12 -5.41 -7.31
N TYR A 300 -4.66 -6.39 -6.57
CA TYR A 300 -4.48 -7.82 -6.87
C TYR A 300 -4.95 -8.18 -8.28
N TRP A 301 -4.22 -9.08 -8.92
CA TRP A 301 -4.47 -9.63 -10.27
C TRP A 301 -4.59 -8.60 -11.41
N THR A 302 -4.38 -7.33 -11.12
CA THR A 302 -4.39 -6.22 -12.07
C THR A 302 -3.06 -5.48 -12.08
N ASN A 303 -2.07 -5.97 -11.34
CA ASN A 303 -0.69 -5.48 -11.28
C ASN A 303 0.24 -6.14 -12.33
N THR A 304 -0.26 -7.13 -13.08
CA THR A 304 0.47 -7.83 -14.14
C THR A 304 -0.51 -8.50 -15.11
N PRO A 305 -0.19 -8.66 -16.42
CA PRO A 305 1.00 -8.16 -17.14
C PRO A 305 1.07 -6.64 -17.19
N VAL A 306 2.27 -6.07 -17.38
CA VAL A 306 2.54 -4.62 -17.34
C VAL A 306 1.61 -3.81 -18.25
N LYS A 307 1.32 -4.30 -19.47
CA LYS A 307 0.43 -3.62 -20.41
C LYS A 307 -0.99 -3.49 -19.85
N GLU A 308 -1.52 -4.56 -19.27
CA GLU A 308 -2.86 -4.57 -18.66
C GLU A 308 -2.87 -3.75 -17.37
N MET A 309 -1.78 -3.80 -16.59
CA MET A 309 -1.60 -2.97 -15.40
C MET A 309 -1.82 -1.49 -15.71
N ARG A 310 -1.15 -0.96 -16.75
CA ARG A 310 -1.33 0.41 -17.23
C ARG A 310 -2.75 0.66 -17.72
N ARG A 311 -3.25 -0.17 -18.65
CA ARG A 311 -4.56 0.01 -19.30
C ARG A 311 -5.70 0.10 -18.27
N ILE A 312 -5.70 -0.79 -17.28
CA ILE A 312 -6.75 -0.83 -16.24
C ILE A 312 -6.70 0.43 -15.36
N ARG A 313 -5.51 0.94 -15.03
CA ARG A 313 -5.34 2.15 -14.22
C ARG A 313 -5.78 3.40 -14.96
N GLU A 314 -5.45 3.52 -16.25
CA GLU A 314 -5.92 4.61 -17.10
C GLU A 314 -7.46 4.59 -17.21
N GLU A 315 -8.06 3.42 -17.46
CA GLU A 315 -9.51 3.25 -17.53
C GLU A 315 -10.19 3.59 -16.19
N LEU A 316 -9.60 3.14 -15.07
CA LEU A 316 -10.06 3.47 -13.72
C LEU A 316 -10.04 4.97 -13.49
N ARG A 317 -8.90 5.63 -13.73
CA ARG A 317 -8.74 7.08 -13.58
C ARG A 317 -9.77 7.86 -14.41
N ASP A 318 -9.96 7.47 -15.67
CA ASP A 318 -10.91 8.15 -16.58
C ASP A 318 -12.35 7.98 -16.10
N THR A 319 -12.70 6.78 -15.61
CA THR A 319 -14.00 6.51 -15.01
C THR A 319 -14.21 7.32 -13.73
N LEU A 320 -13.22 7.36 -12.83
CA LEU A 320 -13.30 8.13 -11.59
C LEU A 320 -13.49 9.62 -11.86
N ARG A 321 -12.79 10.18 -12.85
CA ARG A 321 -12.97 11.57 -13.29
C ARG A 321 -14.39 11.84 -13.77
N HIS A 322 -14.98 10.92 -14.55
CA HIS A 322 -16.36 11.04 -14.99
C HIS A 322 -17.35 11.12 -13.81
N TYR A 323 -17.11 10.36 -12.74
CA TYR A 323 -17.95 10.36 -11.53
C TYR A 323 -17.54 11.40 -10.47
N GLY A 324 -16.47 12.17 -10.70
CA GLY A 324 -15.93 13.11 -9.71
C GLY A 324 -15.44 12.43 -8.42
N LEU A 325 -14.86 11.23 -8.54
CA LEU A 325 -14.37 10.43 -7.43
C LEU A 325 -12.85 10.46 -7.33
N ARG A 326 -12.36 10.26 -6.10
CA ARG A 326 -10.95 10.01 -5.79
C ARG A 326 -10.74 8.51 -5.51
N TYR A 327 -9.50 8.04 -5.59
CA TYR A 327 -9.19 6.62 -5.45
C TYR A 327 -7.99 6.36 -4.53
N TRP A 328 -8.16 5.38 -3.64
CA TRP A 328 -7.10 4.89 -2.75
C TRP A 328 -6.80 3.42 -3.08
N GLN A 329 -5.53 3.13 -3.37
CA GLN A 329 -5.00 1.77 -3.34
C GLN A 329 -4.70 1.42 -1.89
N THR A 330 -5.24 0.30 -1.43
CA THR A 330 -5.38 0.04 0.01
C THR A 330 -4.89 -1.33 0.47
N GLU A 331 -4.59 -2.21 -0.49
CA GLU A 331 -3.95 -3.48 -0.23
C GLU A 331 -3.30 -4.06 -1.48
N LEU A 332 -2.10 -4.59 -1.28
CA LEU A 332 -1.40 -5.46 -2.23
C LEU A 332 -0.43 -6.33 -1.44
N CYS A 333 -0.26 -7.57 -1.89
CA CYS A 333 0.90 -8.40 -1.64
C CYS A 333 1.20 -9.23 -2.88
N ILE A 334 2.29 -10.00 -2.85
CA ILE A 334 2.63 -10.84 -3.99
C ILE A 334 1.73 -12.08 -4.01
N MET A 335 1.06 -12.27 -5.13
CA MET A 335 0.14 -13.37 -5.38
C MET A 335 0.70 -14.34 -6.42
N ASN A 336 -0.07 -15.38 -6.74
CA ASN A 336 0.35 -16.44 -7.66
C ASN A 336 0.52 -15.98 -9.11
N ASN A 337 -0.17 -14.93 -9.54
CA ASN A 337 -0.06 -14.34 -10.88
C ASN A 337 1.22 -13.51 -11.09
N ASP A 338 2.00 -13.26 -10.03
CA ASP A 338 3.21 -12.44 -10.07
C ASP A 338 4.43 -13.27 -10.51
N GLU A 339 4.30 -13.88 -11.69
CA GLU A 339 5.24 -14.87 -12.23
C GLU A 339 6.62 -14.27 -12.52
N GLU A 340 6.72 -12.98 -12.86
CA GLU A 340 7.98 -12.27 -13.12
C GLU A 340 8.99 -12.40 -11.96
N ILE A 341 8.47 -12.41 -10.72
CA ILE A 341 9.28 -12.59 -9.53
C ILE A 341 9.19 -14.00 -8.94
N GLY A 342 8.31 -14.86 -9.46
CA GLY A 342 8.11 -16.25 -9.00
C GLY A 342 7.06 -16.40 -7.90
N GLY A 343 6.07 -15.52 -7.83
CA GLY A 343 4.98 -15.58 -6.84
C GLY A 343 5.44 -15.36 -5.39
N GLY A 344 4.59 -15.72 -4.43
CA GLY A 344 4.80 -15.35 -3.02
C GLY A 344 5.54 -16.36 -2.13
N HIS A 345 5.98 -17.50 -2.65
CA HIS A 345 6.35 -18.74 -1.91
C HIS A 345 7.43 -18.65 -0.80
N TYR A 346 8.25 -17.60 -0.74
CA TYR A 346 9.30 -17.41 0.26
C TYR A 346 9.53 -15.92 0.51
N PHE A 347 10.09 -15.53 1.65
CA PHE A 347 10.40 -14.12 1.90
C PHE A 347 11.59 -13.66 1.05
N ASP A 348 11.43 -12.55 0.32
CA ASP A 348 12.49 -11.96 -0.50
C ASP A 348 13.01 -10.68 0.15
N TYR A 349 14.31 -10.67 0.45
CA TYR A 349 14.98 -9.51 1.06
C TYR A 349 15.53 -8.54 0.01
N SER A 350 15.59 -8.94 -1.26
CA SER A 350 16.34 -8.26 -2.32
C SER A 350 15.54 -7.18 -3.07
N MET A 351 16.24 -6.44 -3.93
CA MET A 351 15.61 -5.48 -4.84
C MET A 351 14.68 -6.12 -5.86
N ARG A 352 14.72 -7.44 -6.08
CA ARG A 352 13.85 -8.10 -7.07
C ARG A 352 12.37 -7.85 -6.79
N THR A 353 11.89 -8.20 -5.60
CA THR A 353 10.51 -7.92 -5.19
C THR A 353 10.30 -6.41 -4.98
N ALA A 354 11.31 -5.70 -4.46
CA ALA A 354 11.22 -4.28 -4.18
C ALA A 354 10.96 -3.42 -5.43
N LEU A 355 11.69 -3.68 -6.52
CA LEU A 355 11.54 -3.00 -7.81
C LEU A 355 10.20 -3.35 -8.47
N TYR A 356 9.80 -4.62 -8.41
CA TYR A 356 8.51 -5.06 -8.92
C TYR A 356 7.37 -4.26 -8.26
N VAL A 357 7.36 -4.17 -6.93
CA VAL A 357 6.35 -3.42 -6.19
C VAL A 357 6.50 -1.91 -6.42
N ALA A 358 7.72 -1.37 -6.51
CA ALA A 358 7.94 0.04 -6.81
C ALA A 358 7.36 0.44 -8.18
N ARG A 359 7.45 -0.44 -9.18
CA ARG A 359 6.80 -0.25 -10.48
C ARG A 359 5.27 -0.21 -10.35
N VAL A 360 4.68 -1.07 -9.51
CA VAL A 360 3.23 -1.06 -9.25
C VAL A 360 2.82 0.24 -8.55
N ILE A 361 3.54 0.67 -7.49
CA ILE A 361 3.31 1.97 -6.81
C ILE A 361 3.35 3.11 -7.85
N HIS A 362 4.39 3.14 -8.68
CA HIS A 362 4.54 4.17 -9.71
C HIS A 362 3.34 4.19 -10.66
N HIS A 363 2.88 3.02 -11.13
CA HIS A 363 1.72 2.95 -12.03
C HIS A 363 0.42 3.35 -11.33
N ASP A 364 0.20 2.93 -10.08
CA ASP A 364 -0.97 3.32 -9.29
C ASP A 364 -1.03 4.85 -9.13
N LEU A 365 0.11 5.50 -8.85
CA LEU A 365 0.20 6.94 -8.67
C LEU A 365 0.12 7.72 -9.99
N VAL A 366 0.84 7.30 -11.05
CA VAL A 366 0.95 8.06 -12.31
C VAL A 366 -0.22 7.80 -13.25
N TYR A 367 -0.60 6.53 -13.42
CA TYR A 367 -1.69 6.15 -14.35
C TYR A 367 -3.05 6.06 -13.67
N GLY A 368 -3.10 5.62 -12.41
CA GLY A 368 -4.34 5.48 -11.64
C GLY A 368 -4.78 6.75 -10.91
N ASN A 369 -3.90 7.75 -10.81
CA ASN A 369 -4.06 8.92 -9.93
C ASN A 369 -4.46 8.51 -8.50
N ALA A 370 -3.91 7.41 -7.97
CA ALA A 370 -4.13 7.02 -6.59
C ALA A 370 -3.66 8.13 -5.63
N GLU A 371 -4.49 8.46 -4.65
CA GLU A 371 -4.18 9.43 -3.60
C GLU A 371 -3.56 8.76 -2.36
N SER A 372 -3.70 7.45 -2.23
CA SER A 372 -3.10 6.66 -1.15
C SER A 372 -2.62 5.34 -1.70
N TRP A 373 -1.58 4.80 -1.07
CA TRP A 373 -1.07 3.47 -1.35
C TRP A 373 -0.75 2.72 -0.06
N SER A 374 -1.28 1.52 0.13
CA SER A 374 -0.99 0.68 1.29
C SER A 374 -0.60 -0.73 0.87
N TRP A 375 0.50 -1.20 1.48
CA TRP A 375 0.84 -2.62 1.46
C TRP A 375 -0.15 -3.40 2.33
N TRP A 376 -0.23 -4.72 2.13
CA TRP A 376 -0.99 -5.60 3.00
C TRP A 376 -0.36 -5.68 4.40
N ARG A 377 0.38 -6.75 4.75
CA ARG A 377 0.88 -6.92 6.12
C ARG A 377 2.20 -6.22 6.31
N ALA A 378 2.34 -5.45 7.39
CA ALA A 378 3.64 -4.91 7.76
C ALA A 378 4.65 -6.01 8.09
N LEU A 379 4.19 -7.11 8.72
CA LEU A 379 5.02 -8.21 9.18
C LEU A 379 4.54 -9.53 8.56
N GLY A 380 5.48 -10.41 8.19
CA GLY A 380 5.18 -11.63 7.46
C GLY A 380 5.99 -12.86 7.87
N GLY A 381 5.40 -14.01 7.54
CA GLY A 381 6.02 -15.33 7.57
C GLY A 381 7.07 -15.50 6.47
N ASP A 382 7.35 -16.75 6.08
CA ASP A 382 8.24 -17.03 4.94
C ASP A 382 7.45 -16.90 3.63
N TYR A 383 7.01 -15.68 3.34
CA TYR A 383 6.16 -15.35 2.20
C TYR A 383 6.35 -13.86 1.83
N ARG A 384 6.17 -13.50 0.57
CA ARG A 384 6.31 -12.10 0.07
C ARG A 384 5.07 -11.24 0.32
N ASP A 385 4.57 -11.25 1.54
CA ASP A 385 3.40 -10.47 1.95
C ASP A 385 3.67 -9.57 3.16
N GLY A 386 4.86 -9.68 3.76
CA GLY A 386 5.36 -8.80 4.82
C GLY A 386 6.38 -7.80 4.30
N LEU A 387 6.35 -6.56 4.79
CA LEU A 387 7.48 -5.63 4.65
C LEU A 387 8.68 -6.09 5.49
N ILE A 388 8.43 -6.71 6.64
CA ILE A 388 9.42 -7.16 7.61
C ILE A 388 9.23 -8.67 7.86
N ARG A 389 10.32 -9.45 7.78
CA ARG A 389 10.30 -10.87 8.10
C ARG A 389 10.28 -11.07 9.61
N VAL A 390 9.38 -11.93 10.07
CA VAL A 390 9.33 -12.39 11.47
C VAL A 390 9.87 -13.81 11.60
N LEU A 391 11.00 -13.97 12.27
CA LEU A 391 11.55 -15.27 12.64
C LEU A 391 11.14 -15.60 14.08
N SER A 392 10.42 -16.70 14.28
CA SER A 392 10.01 -17.20 15.59
C SER A 392 9.99 -18.73 15.58
N ASN A 393 10.38 -19.33 16.70
CA ASN A 393 10.38 -20.79 16.92
C ASN A 393 9.49 -21.21 18.10
N ASP A 394 8.72 -20.27 18.69
CA ASP A 394 7.94 -20.48 19.92
C ASP A 394 6.45 -20.11 19.75
N GLY A 395 5.96 -20.15 18.51
CA GLY A 395 4.59 -19.77 18.18
C GLY A 395 4.34 -18.27 18.28
N TRP A 396 5.33 -17.46 17.86
CA TRP A 396 5.27 -15.98 17.84
C TRP A 396 5.22 -15.34 19.23
N LYS A 397 5.56 -16.05 20.31
CA LYS A 397 5.67 -15.45 21.66
C LYS A 397 6.89 -14.55 21.78
N SER A 398 7.95 -14.90 21.06
CA SER A 398 9.14 -14.08 20.88
C SER A 398 9.74 -14.33 19.48
N GLY A 399 10.72 -13.52 19.10
CA GLY A 399 11.39 -13.70 17.83
C GLY A 399 12.31 -12.56 17.46
N LYS A 400 12.74 -12.58 16.19
CA LYS A 400 13.57 -11.57 15.56
C LYS A 400 12.87 -11.02 14.32
N ALA A 401 12.91 -9.70 14.17
CA ALA A 401 12.49 -9.02 12.95
C ALA A 401 13.70 -8.74 12.05
N ILE A 402 13.50 -8.89 10.73
CA ILE A 402 14.50 -8.55 9.71
C ILE A 402 13.80 -7.69 8.66
N ASP A 403 14.38 -6.54 8.35
CA ASP A 403 13.91 -5.64 7.30
C ASP A 403 14.14 -6.22 5.91
N SER A 404 13.62 -5.56 4.88
CA SER A 404 13.73 -5.98 3.49
C SER A 404 13.93 -4.78 2.57
N LYS A 405 14.45 -4.98 1.37
CA LYS A 405 14.47 -3.91 0.37
C LYS A 405 13.06 -3.47 -0.03
N LEU A 406 12.05 -4.34 0.09
CA LEU A 406 10.64 -3.97 -0.10
C LEU A 406 10.18 -2.90 0.90
N LEU A 407 10.52 -3.04 2.19
CA LEU A 407 10.27 -2.01 3.20
C LEU A 407 10.88 -0.67 2.75
N TRP A 408 12.16 -0.66 2.43
CA TRP A 408 12.89 0.56 2.07
C TRP A 408 12.50 1.13 0.69
N ALA A 409 11.99 0.30 -0.22
CA ALA A 409 11.40 0.76 -1.49
C ALA A 409 10.10 1.53 -1.23
N LEU A 410 9.21 1.02 -0.37
CA LEU A 410 8.05 1.80 0.09
C LEU A 410 8.49 3.09 0.82
N GLY A 411 9.61 3.04 1.53
CA GLY A 411 10.25 4.19 2.16
C GLY A 411 10.68 5.30 1.19
N ASN A 412 11.03 4.99 -0.06
CA ASN A 412 11.37 6.02 -1.04
C ASN A 412 10.16 6.95 -1.33
N TYR A 413 8.94 6.43 -1.16
CA TYR A 413 7.72 7.21 -1.26
C TYR A 413 7.30 7.77 0.11
N SER A 414 6.98 6.89 1.05
CA SER A 414 6.35 7.22 2.34
C SER A 414 7.17 8.16 3.23
N ARG A 415 8.50 8.06 3.20
CA ARG A 415 9.38 8.85 4.07
C ARG A 415 9.42 10.32 3.67
N PHE A 416 9.25 10.59 2.38
CA PHE A 416 9.58 11.88 1.76
C PHE A 416 8.36 12.58 1.17
N ILE A 417 7.38 11.83 0.67
CA ILE A 417 6.09 12.35 0.20
C ILE A 417 5.13 12.35 1.38
N ARG A 418 4.91 13.53 1.97
CA ARG A 418 4.11 13.66 3.20
C ARG A 418 2.64 13.91 2.88
N PRO A 419 1.71 13.62 3.81
CA PRO A 419 0.29 13.92 3.63
C PRO A 419 0.06 15.34 3.12
N SER A 420 -0.88 15.47 2.18
CA SER A 420 -1.19 16.70 1.44
C SER A 420 -0.14 17.16 0.42
N ALA A 421 0.88 16.34 0.12
CA ALA A 421 1.74 16.58 -1.04
C ALA A 421 0.93 16.54 -2.34
N ARG A 422 1.35 17.30 -3.35
CA ARG A 422 0.72 17.33 -4.67
C ARG A 422 1.63 16.63 -5.68
N ARG A 423 1.12 15.65 -6.44
CA ARG A 423 1.85 15.09 -7.60
C ARG A 423 1.88 16.12 -8.74
N TYR A 424 2.95 16.14 -9.51
CA TYR A 424 3.07 16.93 -10.75
C TYR A 424 3.46 16.02 -11.91
N ASP A 425 3.06 16.42 -13.11
CA ASP A 425 3.49 15.74 -14.33
C ASP A 425 4.99 15.90 -14.58
N MET A 426 5.55 14.90 -15.25
CA MET A 426 6.91 14.91 -15.75
C MET A 426 6.91 14.74 -17.27
N GLN A 427 7.89 15.34 -17.93
CA GLN A 427 8.14 15.18 -19.35
C GLN A 427 9.61 14.88 -19.59
N VAL A 428 9.89 14.01 -20.55
CA VAL A 428 11.26 13.61 -20.90
C VAL A 428 11.61 14.15 -22.27
N PHE A 429 12.79 14.74 -22.39
CA PHE A 429 13.30 15.28 -23.64
C PHE A 429 14.62 14.59 -24.00
N ASP A 430 14.80 14.26 -25.28
CA ASP A 430 16.07 13.77 -25.80
C ASP A 430 17.15 14.87 -25.80
N THR A 431 18.35 14.51 -26.27
CA THR A 431 19.48 15.45 -26.36
C THR A 431 19.27 16.60 -27.35
N GLN A 432 18.31 16.46 -28.26
CA GLN A 432 17.93 17.44 -29.27
C GLN A 432 16.75 18.32 -28.81
N GLY A 433 16.18 18.02 -27.64
CA GLY A 433 15.02 18.73 -27.08
C GLY A 433 13.67 18.22 -27.56
N SER A 434 13.61 17.08 -28.25
CA SER A 434 12.35 16.45 -28.66
C SER A 434 11.70 15.72 -27.49
N LEU A 435 10.38 15.83 -27.36
CA LEU A 435 9.61 15.11 -26.35
C LEU A 435 9.64 13.59 -26.61
N ILE A 436 10.10 12.82 -25.63
CA ILE A 436 10.01 11.37 -25.60
C ILE A 436 8.68 11.01 -24.93
N LYS A 437 7.75 10.50 -25.74
CA LYS A 437 6.43 10.06 -25.23
C LYS A 437 6.62 8.94 -24.20
N ASP A 438 5.99 9.11 -23.04
CA ASP A 438 6.01 8.18 -21.91
C ASP A 438 7.42 7.84 -21.37
N GLY A 439 8.44 8.66 -21.70
CA GLY A 439 9.84 8.40 -21.31
C GLY A 439 10.09 8.45 -19.80
N ASP A 440 9.17 9.00 -19.02
CA ASP A 440 9.21 9.02 -17.54
C ASP A 440 8.61 7.76 -16.91
N THR A 441 8.14 6.80 -17.71
CA THR A 441 7.40 5.64 -17.25
C THR A 441 7.82 4.33 -17.93
N GLU A 442 9.09 4.18 -18.31
CA GLU A 442 9.59 2.96 -18.96
C GLU A 442 9.60 1.77 -17.97
N PRO A 443 8.71 0.78 -18.11
CA PRO A 443 8.43 -0.18 -17.04
C PRO A 443 9.57 -1.16 -16.72
N TYR A 444 10.52 -1.32 -17.63
CA TYR A 444 11.74 -2.11 -17.45
C TYR A 444 13.01 -1.25 -17.55
N GLY A 445 12.84 0.08 -17.59
CA GLY A 445 13.88 1.09 -17.72
C GLY A 445 13.82 2.08 -16.56
N LEU A 446 13.69 3.37 -16.89
CA LEU A 446 13.54 4.44 -15.93
C LEU A 446 12.08 4.84 -15.72
N MET A 447 11.69 4.96 -14.45
CA MET A 447 10.39 5.50 -14.04
C MET A 447 10.60 6.61 -13.01
N LEU A 448 10.15 7.83 -13.30
CA LEU A 448 10.31 9.00 -12.42
C LEU A 448 8.95 9.64 -12.14
N SER A 449 8.71 10.01 -10.88
CA SER A 449 7.51 10.74 -10.48
C SER A 449 7.85 11.86 -9.51
N ALA A 450 7.17 13.01 -9.63
CA ALA A 450 7.46 14.24 -8.90
C ALA A 450 6.31 14.68 -8.00
N TYR A 451 6.66 15.21 -6.84
CA TYR A 451 5.74 15.64 -5.79
C TYR A 451 6.23 16.93 -5.13
N LYS A 452 5.31 17.78 -4.68
CA LYS A 452 5.60 18.96 -3.87
C LYS A 452 4.89 18.84 -2.53
N ASN A 453 5.65 18.82 -1.45
CA ASN A 453 5.12 18.85 -0.08
C ASN A 453 4.57 20.24 0.28
N GLN A 454 3.78 20.32 1.34
CA GLN A 454 3.21 21.59 1.83
C GLN A 454 4.27 22.57 2.35
N ASP A 455 5.41 22.08 2.82
CA ASP A 455 6.57 22.92 3.21
C ASP A 455 7.33 23.49 1.99
N GLY A 456 6.91 23.16 0.77
CA GLY A 456 7.53 23.60 -0.47
C GLY A 456 8.75 22.79 -0.88
N SER A 457 9.08 21.70 -0.18
CA SER A 457 10.09 20.74 -0.65
C SER A 457 9.56 19.95 -1.85
N TRP A 458 10.42 19.80 -2.87
CA TRP A 458 10.16 18.94 -4.01
C TRP A 458 10.77 17.57 -3.77
N VAL A 459 10.06 16.52 -4.17
CA VAL A 459 10.47 15.12 -4.09
C VAL A 459 10.35 14.50 -5.48
N VAL A 460 11.39 13.81 -5.93
CA VAL A 460 11.35 12.97 -7.13
C VAL A 460 11.77 11.57 -6.75
N VAL A 461 10.93 10.57 -7.02
CA VAL A 461 11.29 9.15 -6.85
C VAL A 461 11.67 8.61 -8.22
N ALA A 462 12.93 8.17 -8.37
CA ALA A 462 13.45 7.57 -9.60
C ALA A 462 13.71 6.08 -9.39
N ILE A 463 13.06 5.24 -10.18
CA ILE A 463 13.31 3.80 -10.23
C ILE A 463 14.17 3.53 -11.47
N ASN A 464 15.33 2.92 -11.27
CA ASN A 464 16.06 2.27 -12.36
C ASN A 464 15.84 0.77 -12.27
N TYR A 465 14.90 0.28 -13.07
CA TYR A 465 14.57 -1.15 -13.15
C TYR A 465 15.61 -1.94 -13.95
N SER A 466 16.39 -1.25 -14.80
CA SER A 466 17.34 -1.89 -15.71
C SER A 466 18.59 -2.39 -15.00
N GLU A 467 19.27 -3.35 -15.64
CA GLU A 467 20.54 -3.92 -15.16
C GLU A 467 21.76 -3.01 -15.41
N GLY A 468 21.56 -1.89 -16.11
CA GLY A 468 22.61 -0.92 -16.42
C GLY A 468 22.43 0.39 -15.68
N THR A 469 23.55 1.06 -15.43
CA THR A 469 23.55 2.46 -15.00
C THR A 469 22.86 3.34 -16.06
N ARG A 470 22.17 4.38 -15.61
CA ARG A 470 21.52 5.37 -16.48
C ARG A 470 21.88 6.79 -16.05
N THR A 471 22.33 7.60 -17.00
CA THR A 471 22.63 9.02 -16.76
C THR A 471 21.47 9.88 -17.25
N ILE A 472 21.01 10.80 -16.40
CA ILE A 472 19.91 11.72 -16.69
C ILE A 472 20.26 13.15 -16.30
N ASN A 473 19.54 14.09 -16.88
CA ASN A 473 19.43 15.46 -16.36
C ASN A 473 18.08 15.63 -15.67
N LEU A 474 18.08 16.08 -14.42
CA LEU A 474 16.91 16.44 -13.61
C LEU A 474 17.06 17.89 -13.12
N PRO A 475 16.66 18.88 -13.94
CA PRO A 475 16.75 20.29 -13.56
C PRO A 475 16.00 20.59 -12.25
N LEU A 476 16.56 21.48 -11.44
CA LEU A 476 15.96 21.91 -10.17
C LEU A 476 14.69 22.75 -10.43
N PRO A 477 13.54 22.41 -9.82
CA PRO A 477 12.33 23.21 -9.93
C PRO A 477 12.46 24.50 -9.12
N GLU A 478 11.75 25.55 -9.53
CA GLU A 478 11.53 26.77 -8.74
C GLU A 478 12.80 27.39 -8.12
N ARG A 479 13.94 27.30 -8.81
CA ARG A 479 15.26 27.80 -8.35
C ARG A 479 15.74 27.20 -7.03
N LYS A 480 15.28 26.00 -6.68
CA LYS A 480 15.83 25.24 -5.55
C LYS A 480 17.34 25.00 -5.75
N PRO A 481 18.14 24.99 -4.68
CA PRO A 481 19.60 25.08 -4.81
C PRO A 481 20.26 23.76 -5.21
N ALA A 482 19.73 22.63 -4.74
CA ALA A 482 20.28 21.30 -4.99
C ALA A 482 19.29 20.18 -4.61
N TRP A 483 19.56 18.99 -5.13
CA TRP A 483 18.89 17.75 -4.74
C TRP A 483 19.74 17.00 -3.71
N LYS A 484 19.15 16.63 -2.58
CA LYS A 484 19.67 15.59 -1.68
C LYS A 484 19.19 14.23 -2.15
N GLN A 485 20.06 13.22 -2.09
CA GLN A 485 19.78 11.90 -2.67
C GLN A 485 19.77 10.81 -1.60
N TYR A 486 18.75 9.96 -1.66
CA TYR A 486 18.60 8.77 -0.82
C TYR A 486 18.42 7.55 -1.70
N ARG A 487 19.24 6.50 -1.53
CA ARG A 487 19.24 5.32 -2.41
C ARG A 487 18.90 4.04 -1.66
N THR A 488 18.08 3.21 -2.31
CA THR A 488 17.83 1.81 -1.93
C THR A 488 18.28 0.91 -3.08
N SER A 489 19.18 -0.03 -2.81
CA SER A 489 19.69 -1.03 -3.77
C SER A 489 20.13 -2.30 -3.03
N ASP A 490 20.52 -3.38 -3.71
CA ASP A 490 21.05 -4.59 -3.05
C ASP A 490 22.45 -4.42 -2.44
N VAL A 491 23.09 -3.27 -2.62
CA VAL A 491 24.34 -2.95 -1.93
C VAL A 491 24.09 -2.91 -0.41
N THR A 492 24.97 -3.56 0.36
CA THR A 492 24.87 -3.64 1.82
C THR A 492 24.78 -2.25 2.45
N GLY A 493 23.75 -2.04 3.27
CA GLY A 493 23.49 -0.78 3.95
C GLY A 493 22.76 0.28 3.09
N GLU A 494 22.50 0.02 1.80
CA GLU A 494 21.69 0.93 0.97
C GLU A 494 20.20 0.72 1.19
N ASN A 495 19.74 1.20 2.34
CA ASN A 495 18.36 1.16 2.80
C ASN A 495 17.89 2.60 2.99
N LEU A 496 17.53 3.33 1.91
CA LEU A 496 17.41 4.80 1.94
C LEU A 496 18.71 5.51 2.36
N ARG A 497 19.86 5.01 1.91
CA ARG A 497 21.15 5.59 2.27
C ARG A 497 21.33 6.97 1.67
N PRO A 498 21.75 7.99 2.44
CA PRO A 498 22.19 9.26 1.88
C PRO A 498 23.40 9.02 0.96
N VAL A 499 23.29 9.39 -0.32
CA VAL A 499 24.37 9.19 -1.32
C VAL A 499 24.97 10.50 -1.83
N GLY A 500 24.50 11.64 -1.33
CA GLY A 500 25.11 12.94 -1.56
C GLY A 500 24.14 13.99 -2.10
N VAL A 501 24.71 15.03 -2.71
CA VAL A 501 23.99 16.21 -3.22
C VAL A 501 24.38 16.43 -4.68
N THR A 502 23.43 16.82 -5.53
CA THR A 502 23.66 17.11 -6.97
C THR A 502 22.86 18.34 -7.42
N ASN A 503 23.34 18.99 -8.48
CA ASN A 503 22.68 20.12 -9.13
C ASN A 503 21.78 19.71 -10.31
N GLY A 504 21.67 18.41 -10.61
CA GLY A 504 20.73 17.88 -11.60
C GLY A 504 21.33 16.93 -12.63
N HIS A 505 22.66 16.85 -12.79
CA HIS A 505 23.26 15.76 -13.57
C HIS A 505 23.44 14.54 -12.67
N ILE A 506 22.78 13.43 -13.02
CA ILE A 506 22.57 12.29 -12.12
C ILE A 506 22.94 11.00 -12.82
N THR A 507 23.65 10.14 -12.09
CA THR A 507 23.90 8.74 -12.45
C THR A 507 23.04 7.85 -11.55
N LEU A 508 22.04 7.19 -12.12
CA LEU A 508 21.19 6.22 -11.44
C LEU A 508 21.80 4.82 -11.54
N GLU A 509 22.10 4.21 -10.39
CA GLU A 509 22.63 2.84 -10.34
C GLU A 509 21.61 1.83 -10.86
N PRO A 510 22.06 0.72 -11.46
CA PRO A 510 21.17 -0.36 -11.89
C PRO A 510 20.36 -0.92 -10.72
N GLN A 511 19.17 -1.43 -11.02
CA GLN A 511 18.30 -2.14 -10.08
C GLN A 511 18.17 -1.43 -8.72
N SER A 512 17.92 -0.12 -8.77
CA SER A 512 17.88 0.74 -7.59
C SER A 512 16.70 1.72 -7.62
N ILE A 513 16.37 2.26 -6.46
CA ILE A 513 15.46 3.38 -6.32
C ILE A 513 16.23 4.52 -5.66
N THR A 514 16.24 5.69 -6.28
CA THR A 514 16.85 6.90 -5.72
C THR A 514 15.80 7.99 -5.59
N THR A 515 15.65 8.52 -4.38
CA THR A 515 14.77 9.66 -4.10
C THR A 515 15.56 10.95 -3.96
N PHE A 516 15.14 11.97 -4.70
CA PHE A 516 15.72 13.31 -4.72
C PHE A 516 14.82 14.26 -3.94
N ILE A 517 15.40 15.06 -3.06
CA ILE A 517 14.64 15.99 -2.20
C ILE A 517 15.32 17.36 -2.21
N THR A 518 14.56 18.42 -2.45
CA THR A 518 15.07 19.78 -2.25
C THR A 518 14.89 20.21 -0.80
N PRO A 519 15.77 21.06 -0.27
CA PRO A 519 15.54 21.71 1.02
C PRO A 519 14.28 22.59 1.02
#